data_AF-A0A0H1BID7-F1
#
_entry.id   AF-A0A0H1BID7-F1
#
_cell.length_a   1.000
_cell.length_b   1.000
_cell.length_c   1.000
_cell.angle_alpha   90.00
_cell.angle_beta   90.00
_cell.angle_gamma   90.00
#
_symmetry.space_group_name_H-M   'P 1'
#
loop_
_entity.id
_entity.type
_entity.pdbx_description
1 polymer ?
#
loop_
_entity_poly.entity_id
_entity_poly.type
_entity_poly.pdbx_seq_one_letter_code
_entity_poly.pdbx_strand_id
1 'polypeptide(L)'
;MPVVRNRRRAPDEEGEAEMNSDASSEPQQAASQRSRQQQKRQRRQASDSDSDASADGRSTPDTFTQLHRATDVMVKKLVRLALASEYSRQVIRRTDIRDKVLGEHGARQFKLVFEKAQTELIERFGMQMVEQPLREKVSISQRRAAQRTERPSTTSKTWTVVTALPPAYRTPTILPPTRAPSSTTESTYTAIYTFIISTILLSGGSIREQKLDRLLRRVNADNFTPIDRTDRLLARLCKEGYIVRNREMDGGEEVVEYLVGPRGKVEVGVLGVSGLAREVYGFGEGGGSNVNGGEGVGAPAKRQEEVEAFEKRLKRSLGITEPLHFGREEGYGDGDGDGGSEA
;
A
#
# COMPACT_ATOMS: atom_id res chain seq x y z
N MET A 1 57.32 0.23 -35.82
CA MET A 1 58.47 -0.69 -35.67
C MET A 1 58.28 -1.49 -34.38
N PRO A 2 58.44 -2.82 -34.42
CA PRO A 2 58.13 -3.72 -33.30
C PRO A 2 59.35 -3.96 -32.39
N VAL A 3 59.18 -4.85 -31.41
CA VAL A 3 60.16 -5.80 -30.83
C VAL A 3 60.44 -5.66 -29.32
N VAL A 4 59.78 -6.55 -28.55
CA VAL A 4 60.32 -7.53 -27.58
C VAL A 4 61.61 -7.15 -26.81
N ARG A 5 61.61 -7.26 -25.47
CA ARG A 5 62.36 -8.29 -24.68
C ARG A 5 62.51 -7.96 -23.19
N ASN A 6 62.15 -8.95 -22.37
CA ASN A 6 62.52 -9.16 -20.97
C ASN A 6 64.02 -8.99 -20.71
N ARG A 7 64.37 -8.44 -19.53
CA ARG A 7 65.34 -9.09 -18.60
C ARG A 7 65.32 -8.47 -17.20
N ARG A 8 65.19 -9.39 -16.23
CA ARG A 8 65.40 -9.33 -14.78
C ARG A 8 66.65 -8.56 -14.34
N ARG A 9 66.59 -7.87 -13.17
CA ARG A 9 67.50 -8.04 -12.01
C ARG A 9 67.02 -7.18 -10.81
N ALA A 10 66.97 -7.78 -9.61
CA ALA A 10 66.79 -7.15 -8.28
C ALA A 10 68.17 -7.05 -7.57
N PRO A 11 68.31 -6.75 -6.26
CA PRO A 11 67.46 -6.11 -5.23
C PRO A 11 68.23 -4.96 -4.51
N ASP A 12 67.74 -4.48 -3.35
CA ASP A 12 68.47 -3.99 -2.13
C ASP A 12 67.48 -3.07 -1.35
N GLU A 13 66.92 -3.52 -0.21
CA GLU A 13 67.40 -3.25 1.17
C GLU A 13 67.18 -1.77 1.56
N GLU A 14 66.52 -1.32 2.63
CA GLU A 14 66.09 -1.82 3.95
C GLU A 14 65.03 -0.83 4.51
N GLY A 15 64.19 -1.27 5.46
CA GLY A 15 63.24 -0.35 6.13
C GLY A 15 62.13 -1.05 6.92
N GLU A 16 62.56 -1.68 8.02
CA GLU A 16 61.86 -2.26 9.18
C GLU A 16 60.48 -1.63 9.54
N ALA A 17 59.43 -2.46 9.69
CA ALA A 17 58.82 -2.93 10.96
C ALA A 17 57.85 -1.89 11.58
N GLU A 18 56.61 -2.17 12.00
CA GLU A 18 56.05 -3.36 12.66
C GLU A 18 54.52 -3.50 12.44
N MET A 19 54.07 -4.77 12.46
CA MET A 19 52.90 -5.39 13.13
C MET A 19 51.64 -4.51 13.43
N ASN A 20 50.40 -4.97 13.24
CA ASN A 20 49.91 -6.31 13.58
C ASN A 20 48.50 -6.60 13.02
N SER A 21 48.26 -7.88 12.68
CA SER A 21 47.05 -8.70 12.90
C SER A 21 45.66 -8.19 12.48
N ASP A 22 44.74 -8.99 11.94
CA ASP A 22 44.68 -10.34 11.41
C ASP A 22 43.31 -10.41 10.71
N ALA A 23 43.30 -11.03 9.54
CA ALA A 23 42.14 -11.15 8.66
C ALA A 23 41.68 -12.61 8.68
N SER A 24 40.40 -12.84 8.94
CA SER A 24 39.78 -14.14 8.75
C SER A 24 38.54 -14.00 7.87
N SER A 25 38.67 -14.43 6.61
CA SER A 25 37.58 -14.64 5.66
C SER A 25 37.58 -16.11 5.22
N GLU A 26 36.44 -16.76 5.43
CA GLU A 26 35.81 -17.89 4.71
C GLU A 26 36.66 -18.93 3.95
N PRO A 27 36.40 -20.23 4.15
CA PRO A 27 36.74 -21.26 3.19
C PRO A 27 35.60 -21.59 2.22
N GLN A 28 35.92 -21.50 0.93
CA GLN A 28 35.18 -22.05 -0.21
C GLN A 28 35.21 -23.59 -0.19
N GLN A 29 34.07 -24.25 -0.46
CA GLN A 29 34.01 -25.68 -0.75
C GLN A 29 33.71 -25.93 -2.24
N ALA A 30 34.57 -26.75 -2.84
CA ALA A 30 34.54 -27.20 -4.22
C ALA A 30 33.78 -28.53 -4.40
N ALA A 31 33.42 -28.77 -5.65
CA ALA A 31 32.58 -29.83 -6.19
C ALA A 31 33.06 -31.28 -5.96
N SER A 32 32.11 -32.23 -5.95
CA SER A 32 32.33 -33.57 -6.51
C SER A 32 31.03 -34.24 -6.96
N GLN A 33 31.07 -34.80 -8.17
CA GLN A 33 30.04 -35.62 -8.81
C GLN A 33 30.16 -37.08 -8.33
N ARG A 34 29.03 -37.79 -8.14
CA ARG A 34 28.97 -39.23 -8.40
C ARG A 34 27.55 -39.76 -8.60
N SER A 35 27.32 -40.30 -9.79
CA SER A 35 26.20 -41.18 -10.15
C SER A 35 26.33 -42.57 -9.53
N ARG A 36 25.22 -43.24 -9.19
CA ARG A 36 24.81 -44.58 -9.70
C ARG A 36 23.62 -45.22 -8.94
N GLN A 37 22.72 -45.80 -9.75
CA GLN A 37 21.93 -47.03 -9.55
C GLN A 37 20.78 -47.03 -8.53
N GLN A 38 19.52 -47.04 -8.98
CA GLN A 38 18.71 -48.24 -9.30
C GLN A 38 18.62 -49.26 -8.16
N GLN A 39 17.46 -49.34 -7.49
CA GLN A 39 16.85 -50.63 -7.17
C GLN A 39 15.33 -50.55 -6.99
N LYS A 40 14.69 -51.45 -7.74
CA LYS A 40 13.26 -51.77 -7.89
C LYS A 40 12.96 -52.92 -6.91
N ARG A 41 11.85 -52.90 -6.17
CA ARG A 41 11.19 -54.09 -5.56
C ARG A 41 9.76 -53.73 -5.10
N GLN A 42 8.74 -54.10 -5.90
CA GLN A 42 7.77 -55.20 -5.66
C GLN A 42 6.83 -54.96 -4.46
N ARG A 43 5.56 -54.57 -4.66
CA ARG A 43 4.33 -55.36 -4.98
C ARG A 43 3.93 -56.41 -3.91
N ARG A 44 2.88 -56.08 -3.13
CA ARG A 44 1.81 -56.95 -2.58
C ARG A 44 0.57 -56.06 -2.38
N GLN A 45 -0.43 -56.05 -3.26
CA GLN A 45 -1.65 -56.89 -3.33
C GLN A 45 -2.45 -57.02 -2.01
N ALA A 46 -3.59 -56.30 -2.01
CA ALA A 46 -4.96 -56.61 -1.59
C ALA A 46 -5.25 -57.31 -0.25
N SER A 47 -6.09 -56.63 0.55
CA SER A 47 -7.20 -57.24 1.27
C SER A 47 -8.37 -56.24 1.28
N ASP A 48 -9.45 -56.61 0.61
CA ASP A 48 -10.78 -56.02 0.75
C ASP A 48 -11.21 -56.04 2.21
N SER A 49 -11.82 -54.94 2.65
CA SER A 49 -12.71 -54.95 3.80
C SER A 49 -13.79 -53.92 3.54
N ASP A 50 -14.87 -54.41 2.91
CA ASP A 50 -16.16 -53.76 2.85
C ASP A 50 -16.63 -53.44 4.28
N SER A 51 -16.65 -52.16 4.62
CA SER A 51 -17.46 -51.66 5.71
C SER A 51 -18.46 -50.69 5.12
N ASP A 52 -19.61 -51.26 4.81
CA ASP A 52 -20.83 -50.60 4.37
C ASP A 52 -21.37 -49.75 5.54
N ALA A 53 -20.77 -48.57 5.73
CA ALA A 53 -21.25 -47.57 6.67
C ALA A 53 -22.31 -46.73 5.95
N SER A 54 -23.56 -47.18 6.09
CA SER A 54 -24.76 -46.44 5.69
C SER A 54 -24.65 -44.97 6.11
N ALA A 55 -24.61 -44.09 5.11
CA ALA A 55 -24.67 -42.65 5.28
C ALA A 55 -26.09 -42.24 5.69
N ASP A 56 -26.42 -42.46 6.96
CA ASP A 56 -27.63 -41.91 7.56
C ASP A 56 -27.36 -40.47 8.01
N GLY A 57 -28.06 -39.54 7.37
CA GLY A 57 -27.87 -38.08 7.45
C GLY A 57 -28.31 -37.48 8.78
N ARG A 58 -27.68 -37.87 9.88
CA ARG A 58 -27.94 -37.32 11.21
C ARG A 58 -26.68 -36.67 11.76
N SER A 59 -26.49 -35.39 11.42
CA SER A 59 -25.47 -34.54 12.05
C SER A 59 -25.69 -34.55 13.56
N THR A 60 -24.79 -35.19 14.31
CA THR A 60 -24.88 -35.25 15.77
C THR A 60 -24.60 -33.85 16.38
N PRO A 61 -25.22 -33.49 17.51
CA PRO A 61 -25.03 -32.18 18.16
C PRO A 61 -23.56 -31.89 18.50
N ASP A 62 -22.76 -32.94 18.69
CA ASP A 62 -21.36 -32.85 19.07
C ASP A 62 -20.47 -32.39 17.91
N THR A 63 -20.74 -32.84 16.68
CA THR A 63 -20.01 -32.40 15.48
C THR A 63 -20.28 -30.93 15.17
N PHE A 64 -21.53 -30.48 15.33
CA PHE A 64 -21.90 -29.07 15.16
C PHE A 64 -21.15 -28.19 16.17
N THR A 65 -21.14 -28.58 17.45
CA THR A 65 -20.46 -27.84 18.51
C THR A 65 -18.94 -27.76 18.28
N GLN A 66 -18.32 -28.82 17.78
CA GLN A 66 -16.89 -28.84 17.44
C GLN A 66 -16.55 -27.93 16.26
N LEU A 67 -17.36 -27.94 15.19
CA LEU A 67 -17.17 -27.06 14.03
C LEU A 67 -17.35 -25.57 14.38
N HIS A 68 -18.32 -25.26 15.26
CA HIS A 68 -18.50 -23.91 15.78
C HIS A 68 -17.28 -23.43 16.57
N ARG A 69 -16.77 -24.26 17.50
CA ARG A 69 -15.55 -23.95 18.25
C ARG A 69 -14.33 -23.75 17.35
N ALA A 70 -14.15 -24.59 16.33
CA ALA A 70 -13.06 -24.45 15.37
C ALA A 70 -13.15 -23.12 14.61
N THR A 71 -14.36 -22.75 14.17
CA THR A 71 -14.65 -21.47 13.49
C THR A 71 -14.31 -20.28 14.39
N ASP A 72 -14.70 -20.31 15.67
CA ASP A 72 -14.44 -19.22 16.61
C ASP A 72 -12.94 -19.03 16.87
N VAL A 73 -12.16 -20.13 16.90
CA VAL A 73 -10.70 -20.05 17.01
C VAL A 73 -10.10 -19.38 15.77
N MET A 74 -10.57 -19.71 14.57
CA MET A 74 -10.11 -19.06 13.33
C MET A 74 -10.50 -17.58 13.28
N VAL A 75 -11.70 -17.22 13.73
CA VAL A 75 -12.14 -15.82 13.85
C VAL A 75 -11.19 -15.05 14.78
N LYS A 76 -10.91 -15.57 15.99
CA LYS A 76 -9.96 -14.94 16.92
C LYS A 76 -8.54 -14.83 16.34
N LYS A 77 -8.08 -15.84 15.59
CA LYS A 77 -6.79 -15.78 14.90
C LYS A 77 -6.77 -14.69 13.83
N LEU A 78 -7.84 -14.54 13.04
CA LEU A 78 -7.94 -13.50 12.02
C LEU A 78 -7.99 -12.09 12.64
N VAL A 79 -8.77 -11.90 13.70
CA VAL A 79 -8.83 -10.64 14.45
C VAL A 79 -7.44 -10.29 15.00
N ARG A 80 -6.74 -11.25 15.63
CA ARG A 80 -5.39 -11.03 16.15
C ARG A 80 -4.40 -10.68 15.03
N LEU A 81 -4.47 -11.36 13.89
CA LEU A 81 -3.66 -11.04 12.72
C LEU A 81 -3.94 -9.60 12.25
N ALA A 82 -5.21 -9.21 12.17
CA ALA A 82 -5.61 -7.86 11.76
C ALA A 82 -5.04 -6.79 12.69
N LEU A 83 -5.23 -6.94 14.00
CA LEU A 83 -4.70 -6.00 15.00
C LEU A 83 -3.17 -5.91 14.97
N ALA A 84 -2.48 -7.04 14.84
CA ALA A 84 -1.02 -7.07 14.74
C ALA A 84 -0.52 -6.44 13.43
N SER A 85 -1.22 -6.68 12.32
CA SER A 85 -0.93 -6.06 11.03
C SER A 85 -1.16 -4.56 11.06
N GLU A 86 -2.18 -4.08 11.76
CA GLU A 86 -2.41 -2.64 11.92
C GLU A 86 -1.32 -1.99 12.76
N TYR A 87 -1.03 -2.57 13.92
CA TYR A 87 0.09 -2.18 14.76
C TYR A 87 1.39 -2.11 13.95
N SER A 88 1.70 -3.13 13.17
CA SER A 88 2.95 -3.21 12.41
C SER A 88 2.94 -2.50 11.05
N ARG A 89 1.86 -1.81 10.70
CA ARG A 89 1.62 -1.22 9.37
C ARG A 89 1.90 -2.22 8.23
N GLN A 90 1.53 -3.48 8.43
CA GLN A 90 1.64 -4.54 7.44
C GLN A 90 0.31 -4.72 6.69
N VAL A 91 0.44 -4.94 5.39
CA VAL A 91 -0.69 -5.30 4.54
C VAL A 91 -1.02 -6.78 4.74
N ILE A 92 -2.30 -7.12 4.79
CA ILE A 92 -2.79 -8.49 5.01
C ILE A 92 -3.11 -9.12 3.65
N ARG A 93 -2.44 -10.21 3.28
CA ARG A 93 -2.70 -10.91 2.01
C ARG A 93 -3.58 -12.13 2.22
N ARG A 94 -4.33 -12.52 1.19
CA ARG A 94 -5.14 -13.74 1.21
C ARG A 94 -4.32 -15.00 1.50
N THR A 95 -3.08 -15.05 1.03
CA THR A 95 -2.13 -16.13 1.31
C THR A 95 -1.78 -16.18 2.79
N ASP A 96 -1.50 -15.03 3.42
CA ASP A 96 -1.21 -14.98 4.86
C ASP A 96 -2.40 -15.45 5.70
N ILE A 97 -3.63 -15.09 5.29
CA ILE A 97 -4.85 -15.58 5.97
C ILE A 97 -4.97 -17.10 5.81
N ARG A 98 -4.74 -17.63 4.61
CA ARG A 98 -4.76 -19.08 4.38
C ARG A 98 -3.75 -19.78 5.28
N ASP A 99 -2.51 -19.31 5.27
CA ASP A 99 -1.39 -20.01 5.92
C ASP A 99 -1.40 -19.86 7.45
N LYS A 100 -1.75 -18.67 7.96
CA LYS A 100 -1.68 -18.36 9.41
C LYS A 100 -2.99 -18.56 10.16
N VAL A 101 -4.13 -18.52 9.48
CA VAL A 101 -5.47 -18.58 10.12
C VAL A 101 -6.18 -19.87 9.80
N LEU A 102 -6.37 -20.17 8.51
CA LEU A 102 -7.24 -21.24 8.04
C LEU A 102 -6.55 -22.61 7.97
N GLY A 103 -5.23 -22.63 7.79
CA GLY A 103 -4.48 -23.85 7.53
C GLY A 103 -4.76 -24.45 6.15
N GLU A 104 -4.19 -25.63 5.89
CA GLU A 104 -4.17 -26.25 4.55
C GLU A 104 -5.57 -26.58 4.01
N HIS A 105 -6.53 -26.93 4.88
CA HIS A 105 -7.87 -27.38 4.47
C HIS A 105 -8.97 -26.34 4.75
N GLY A 106 -8.65 -25.21 5.39
CA GLY A 106 -9.64 -24.22 5.82
C GLY A 106 -10.09 -23.22 4.74
N ALA A 107 -9.65 -23.38 3.48
CA ALA A 107 -9.94 -22.44 2.40
C ALA A 107 -11.45 -22.20 2.19
N ARG A 108 -12.27 -23.25 2.36
CA ARG A 108 -13.75 -23.22 2.22
C ARG A 108 -14.44 -22.37 3.28
N GLN A 109 -13.83 -22.23 4.46
CA GLN A 109 -14.40 -21.51 5.59
C GLN A 109 -14.06 -20.02 5.59
N PHE A 110 -13.24 -19.55 4.65
CA PHE A 110 -12.79 -18.16 4.62
C PHE A 110 -13.92 -17.15 4.67
N LYS A 111 -14.96 -17.29 3.84
CA LYS A 111 -16.03 -16.30 3.77
C LYS A 111 -16.70 -16.13 5.14
N LEU A 112 -17.08 -17.26 5.75
CA LEU A 112 -17.68 -17.30 7.08
C LEU A 112 -16.76 -16.69 8.15
N VAL A 113 -15.48 -17.10 8.17
CA VAL A 113 -14.49 -16.60 9.14
C VAL A 113 -14.22 -15.11 8.95
N PHE A 114 -14.14 -14.65 7.71
CA PHE A 114 -13.87 -13.25 7.37
C PHE A 114 -15.03 -12.34 7.74
N GLU A 115 -16.27 -12.72 7.42
CA GLU A 115 -17.47 -11.96 7.80
C GLU A 115 -17.60 -11.86 9.32
N LYS A 116 -17.46 -12.97 10.04
CA LYS A 116 -17.48 -12.96 11.51
C LYS A 116 -16.35 -12.12 12.11
N ALA A 117 -15.14 -12.20 11.55
CA ALA A 117 -14.02 -11.39 12.03
C ALA A 117 -14.23 -9.89 11.76
N GLN A 118 -14.87 -9.52 10.65
CA GLN A 118 -15.24 -8.14 10.36
C GLN A 118 -16.24 -7.61 11.39
N THR A 119 -17.27 -8.39 11.73
CA THR A 119 -18.22 -8.02 12.79
C THR A 119 -17.50 -7.79 14.12
N GLU A 120 -16.64 -8.73 14.53
CA GLU A 120 -15.87 -8.60 15.79
C GLU A 120 -14.91 -7.41 15.78
N LEU A 121 -14.25 -7.12 14.66
CA LEU A 121 -13.39 -5.94 14.51
C LEU A 121 -14.18 -4.64 14.62
N ILE A 122 -15.35 -4.55 14.01
CA ILE A 122 -16.18 -3.34 14.02
C ILE A 122 -16.78 -3.13 15.41
N GLU A 123 -17.44 -4.15 15.97
CA GLU A 123 -18.21 -4.04 17.21
C GLU A 123 -17.32 -3.85 18.45
N ARG A 124 -16.18 -4.56 18.53
CA ARG A 124 -15.33 -4.51 19.74
C ARG A 124 -14.15 -3.56 19.63
N PHE A 125 -13.60 -3.41 18.42
CA PHE A 125 -12.36 -2.65 18.21
C PHE A 125 -12.57 -1.36 17.45
N GLY A 126 -13.75 -1.13 16.87
CA GLY A 126 -14.00 0.04 16.02
C GLY A 126 -13.09 0.07 14.79
N MET A 127 -12.73 -1.10 14.26
CA MET A 127 -11.84 -1.26 13.11
C MET A 127 -12.49 -2.10 12.03
N GLN A 128 -12.02 -1.97 10.80
CA GLN A 128 -12.49 -2.78 9.67
C GLN A 128 -11.34 -3.12 8.74
N MET A 129 -11.33 -4.34 8.20
CA MET A 129 -10.43 -4.70 7.09
C MET A 129 -11.01 -4.15 5.78
N VAL A 130 -10.33 -3.20 5.15
CA VAL A 130 -10.70 -2.64 3.85
C VAL A 130 -9.77 -3.16 2.77
N GLU A 131 -10.35 -3.59 1.65
CA GLU A 131 -9.59 -4.08 0.52
C GLU A 131 -8.82 -2.92 -0.13
N GLN A 132 -7.53 -3.14 -0.39
CA GLN A 132 -6.71 -2.16 -1.07
C GLN A 132 -7.06 -2.11 -2.55
N PRO A 133 -7.03 -0.91 -3.18
CA PRO A 133 -7.13 -0.80 -4.64
C PRO A 133 -6.06 -1.64 -5.33
N LEU A 134 -6.37 -2.18 -6.50
CA LEU A 134 -5.37 -2.88 -7.29
C LEU A 134 -4.19 -1.95 -7.59
N ARG A 135 -2.97 -2.49 -7.47
CA ARG A 135 -1.76 -1.73 -7.82
C ARG A 135 -1.87 -1.31 -9.29
N GLU A 136 -1.72 -0.02 -9.53
CA GLU A 136 -1.68 0.52 -10.89
C GLU A 136 -0.49 -0.08 -11.64
N LYS A 137 -0.75 -0.48 -12.88
CA LYS A 137 0.25 -1.06 -13.77
C LYS A 137 1.00 0.09 -14.43
N VAL A 138 1.97 0.62 -13.71
CA VAL A 138 2.62 1.89 -14.03
C VAL A 138 3.70 1.74 -15.10
N SER A 139 4.42 0.62 -15.15
CA SER A 139 5.47 0.42 -16.16
C SER A 139 4.93 -0.06 -17.52
N ILE A 140 5.63 0.27 -18.62
CA ILE A 140 5.31 -0.25 -19.97
C ILE A 140 5.28 -1.78 -19.98
N SER A 141 6.18 -2.45 -19.26
CA SER A 141 6.21 -3.92 -19.15
C SER A 141 4.96 -4.47 -18.45
N GLN A 142 4.49 -3.81 -17.39
CA GLN A 142 3.26 -4.18 -16.69
C GLN A 142 2.02 -3.91 -17.53
N ARG A 143 2.00 -2.83 -18.32
CA ARG A 143 0.92 -2.51 -19.26
C ARG A 143 0.83 -3.56 -20.39
N ARG A 144 1.97 -3.95 -20.99
CA ARG A 144 2.01 -5.02 -22.01
C ARG A 144 1.61 -6.39 -21.42
N ALA A 145 2.03 -6.72 -20.21
CA ALA A 145 1.60 -7.95 -19.52
C ALA A 145 0.09 -7.94 -19.18
N ALA A 146 -0.47 -6.76 -18.87
CA ALA A 146 -1.90 -6.59 -18.63
C ALA A 146 -2.74 -6.90 -19.87
N GLN A 147 -2.29 -6.44 -21.04
CA GLN A 147 -2.99 -6.65 -22.32
C GLN A 147 -3.01 -8.12 -22.73
N ARG A 148 -2.07 -8.93 -22.23
CA ARG A 148 -2.05 -10.39 -22.45
C ARG A 148 -2.98 -11.16 -21.51
N THR A 149 -3.60 -10.49 -20.54
CA THR A 149 -4.49 -11.13 -19.56
C THR A 149 -5.95 -10.93 -19.99
N GLU A 150 -6.58 -11.96 -20.51
CA GLU A 150 -7.97 -11.91 -21.03
C GLU A 150 -9.03 -11.61 -19.94
N ARG A 151 -8.73 -11.87 -18.67
CA ARG A 151 -9.61 -11.57 -17.52
C ARG A 151 -8.84 -10.87 -16.40
N PRO A 152 -8.82 -9.53 -16.33
CA PRO A 152 -8.20 -8.83 -15.23
C PRO A 152 -8.94 -9.15 -13.92
N SER A 153 -8.19 -9.44 -12.85
CA SER A 153 -8.76 -9.64 -11.51
C SER A 153 -9.49 -8.37 -11.06
N THR A 154 -10.70 -8.52 -10.52
CA THR A 154 -11.49 -7.41 -9.95
C THR A 154 -11.17 -7.15 -8.47
N THR A 155 -10.47 -8.08 -7.82
CA THR A 155 -10.10 -8.04 -6.39
C THR A 155 -8.58 -8.07 -6.25
N SER A 156 -8.03 -7.27 -5.33
CA SER A 156 -6.63 -7.27 -4.95
C SER A 156 -6.29 -8.39 -3.94
N LYS A 157 -7.31 -8.95 -3.27
CA LYS A 157 -7.17 -10.00 -2.24
C LYS A 157 -6.16 -9.61 -1.14
N THR A 158 -6.13 -8.31 -0.87
CA THR A 158 -5.13 -7.64 -0.06
C THR A 158 -5.83 -6.56 0.75
N TRP A 159 -5.68 -6.57 2.08
CA TRP A 159 -6.44 -5.71 2.99
C TRP A 159 -5.51 -4.89 3.89
N THR A 160 -5.99 -3.71 4.28
CA THR A 160 -5.45 -2.91 5.38
C THR A 160 -6.56 -2.69 6.40
N VAL A 161 -6.19 -2.59 7.67
CA VAL A 161 -7.16 -2.28 8.72
C VAL A 161 -7.29 -0.77 8.82
N VAL A 162 -8.51 -0.27 8.88
CA VAL A 162 -8.80 1.16 9.07
C VAL A 162 -9.75 1.33 10.24
N THR A 163 -9.77 2.53 10.83
CA THR A 163 -10.76 2.86 11.85
C THR A 163 -12.16 2.96 11.23
N ALA A 164 -13.12 2.28 11.85
CA ALA A 164 -14.54 2.38 11.58
C ALA A 164 -15.23 3.36 12.54
N LEU A 165 -14.48 4.00 13.45
CA LEU A 165 -15.03 4.96 14.39
C LEU A 165 -15.52 6.22 13.67
N PRO A 166 -16.62 6.84 14.16
CA PRO A 166 -17.07 8.16 13.71
C PRO A 166 -15.97 9.23 13.85
N PRO A 167 -15.97 10.29 13.03
CA PRO A 167 -14.95 11.35 13.07
C PRO A 167 -14.71 11.95 14.46
N ALA A 168 -15.77 12.12 15.27
CA ALA A 168 -15.68 12.65 16.63
C ALA A 168 -14.78 11.84 17.57
N TYR A 169 -14.57 10.55 17.28
CA TYR A 169 -13.74 9.65 18.08
C TYR A 169 -12.38 9.35 17.45
N ARG A 170 -12.06 9.97 16.30
CA ARG A 170 -10.74 9.84 15.64
C ARG A 170 -9.74 10.84 16.21
N THR A 171 -9.68 10.93 17.53
CA THR A 171 -8.73 11.79 18.21
C THR A 171 -7.49 10.98 18.62
N PRO A 172 -6.30 11.59 18.65
CA PRO A 172 -5.08 10.91 19.09
C PRO A 172 -5.16 10.34 20.51
N THR A 173 -6.06 10.88 21.34
CA THR A 173 -6.35 10.38 22.69
C THR A 173 -7.04 9.02 22.69
N ILE A 174 -7.91 8.77 21.71
CA ILE A 174 -8.73 7.54 21.61
C ILE A 174 -8.05 6.51 20.71
N LEU A 175 -7.48 6.95 19.59
CA LEU A 175 -6.75 6.12 18.65
C LEU A 175 -5.25 6.43 18.77
N PRO A 176 -4.56 5.80 19.74
CA PRO A 176 -3.14 6.02 19.89
C PRO A 176 -2.39 5.46 18.68
N PRO A 177 -1.26 6.08 18.31
CA PRO A 177 -0.55 5.69 17.11
C PRO A 177 0.01 4.26 17.14
N THR A 178 0.06 3.62 15.97
CA THR A 178 0.11 2.16 15.87
C THR A 178 1.49 1.54 16.05
N ARG A 179 2.62 2.24 15.84
CA ARG A 179 3.96 1.71 16.23
C ARG A 179 5.11 2.72 16.19
N ALA A 180 5.29 3.44 17.28
CA ALA A 180 6.61 3.97 17.63
C ALA A 180 6.83 3.94 19.14
N PRO A 181 8.08 4.02 19.62
CA PRO A 181 8.40 4.20 21.02
C PRO A 181 7.69 5.39 21.68
N SER A 182 7.24 6.39 20.91
CA SER A 182 6.48 7.54 21.41
C SER A 182 5.39 8.01 20.45
N SER A 183 4.33 8.62 20.99
CA SER A 183 3.25 9.25 20.21
C SER A 183 3.77 10.34 19.26
N THR A 184 4.79 11.08 19.69
CA THR A 184 5.45 12.11 18.89
C THR A 184 6.08 11.54 17.64
N THR A 185 6.83 10.43 17.75
CA THR A 185 7.49 9.80 16.59
C THR A 185 6.48 9.34 15.53
N GLU A 186 5.35 8.77 15.93
CA GLU A 186 4.31 8.35 14.97
C GLU A 186 3.57 9.54 14.35
N SER A 187 3.31 10.60 15.13
CA SER A 187 2.70 11.82 14.62
C SER A 187 3.61 12.46 13.58
N THR A 188 4.91 12.48 13.84
CA THR A 188 5.95 12.89 12.88
C THR A 188 5.96 11.99 11.64
N TYR A 189 5.84 10.67 11.80
CA TYR A 189 5.82 9.73 10.66
C TYR A 189 4.61 9.98 9.77
N THR A 190 3.47 10.18 10.43
CA THR A 190 2.20 10.53 9.81
C THR A 190 2.25 11.84 9.06
N ALA A 191 2.81 12.89 9.66
CA ALA A 191 3.01 14.17 9.01
C ALA A 191 3.88 14.03 7.75
N ILE A 192 5.00 13.31 7.83
CA ILE A 192 5.93 13.18 6.70
C ILE A 192 5.33 12.37 5.55
N TYR A 193 4.73 11.20 5.81
CA TYR A 193 4.13 10.43 4.72
C TYR A 193 2.93 11.16 4.11
N THR A 194 2.14 11.88 4.93
CA THR A 194 1.01 12.67 4.44
C THR A 194 1.50 13.81 3.55
N PHE A 195 2.59 14.48 3.95
CA PHE A 195 3.23 15.51 3.14
C PHE A 195 3.75 14.98 1.79
N ILE A 196 4.44 13.82 1.80
CA ILE A 196 4.96 13.21 0.56
C ILE A 196 3.80 12.79 -0.35
N ILE A 197 2.77 12.13 0.18
CA ILE A 197 1.57 11.74 -0.60
C ILE A 197 0.86 12.97 -1.17
N SER A 198 0.71 14.03 -0.37
CA SER A 198 0.12 15.31 -0.82
C SER A 198 0.91 15.92 -1.97
N THR A 199 2.23 15.91 -1.86
CA THR A 199 3.13 16.42 -2.90
C THR A 199 3.00 15.66 -4.22
N ILE A 200 2.86 14.33 -4.14
CA ILE A 200 2.64 13.47 -5.31
C ILE A 200 1.25 13.75 -5.91
N LEU A 201 0.20 13.77 -5.10
CA LEU A 201 -1.17 13.99 -5.58
C LEU A 201 -1.34 15.38 -6.21
N LEU A 202 -0.82 16.44 -5.58
CA LEU A 202 -0.87 17.80 -6.10
C LEU A 202 0.01 18.02 -7.35
N SER A 203 0.95 17.10 -7.62
CA SER A 203 1.74 17.09 -8.84
C SER A 203 1.04 16.39 -10.02
N GLY A 204 -0.21 15.95 -9.87
CA GLY A 204 -0.96 15.22 -10.90
C GLY A 204 -0.97 13.69 -10.70
N GLY A 205 -0.68 13.21 -9.48
CA GLY A 205 -0.73 11.78 -9.13
C GLY A 205 0.60 11.03 -9.29
N SER A 206 1.60 11.64 -9.93
CA SER A 206 2.96 11.13 -10.02
C SER A 206 3.99 12.26 -9.97
N ILE A 207 5.22 11.95 -9.56
CA ILE A 207 6.30 12.93 -9.47
C ILE A 207 7.66 12.31 -9.80
N ARG A 208 8.45 12.96 -10.66
CA ARG A 208 9.84 12.55 -10.94
C ARG A 208 10.72 12.73 -9.70
N GLU A 209 11.68 11.83 -9.51
CA GLU A 209 12.64 11.84 -8.37
C GLU A 209 13.32 13.21 -8.21
N GLN A 210 13.84 13.78 -9.30
CA GLN A 210 14.46 15.11 -9.29
C GLN A 210 13.53 16.23 -8.77
N LYS A 211 12.23 16.16 -9.06
CA LYS A 211 11.25 17.17 -8.61
C LYS A 211 10.91 16.93 -7.13
N LEU A 212 10.81 15.67 -6.70
CA LEU A 212 10.62 15.32 -5.29
C LEU A 212 11.81 15.79 -4.45
N ASP A 213 13.04 15.53 -4.89
CA ASP A 213 14.26 15.96 -4.21
C ASP A 213 14.31 17.47 -4.04
N ARG A 214 13.96 18.24 -5.09
CA ARG A 214 13.88 19.70 -5.00
C ARG A 214 12.88 20.15 -3.94
N LEU A 215 11.74 19.46 -3.80
CA LEU A 215 10.74 19.80 -2.79
C LEU A 215 11.18 19.40 -1.37
N LEU A 216 11.82 18.25 -1.22
CA LEU A 216 12.40 17.80 0.05
C LEU A 216 13.52 18.74 0.52
N ARG A 217 14.36 19.25 -0.41
CA ARG A 217 15.37 20.28 -0.11
C ARG A 217 14.75 21.56 0.44
N ARG A 218 13.60 22.00 -0.09
CA ARG A 218 12.91 23.22 0.38
C ARG A 218 12.37 23.10 1.80
N VAL A 219 12.12 21.87 2.26
CA VAL A 219 11.66 21.59 3.63
C VAL A 219 12.77 20.99 4.51
N ASN A 220 14.03 21.12 4.09
CA ASN A 220 15.21 20.62 4.80
C ASN A 220 15.15 19.12 5.13
N ALA A 221 14.56 18.32 4.24
CA ALA A 221 14.34 16.88 4.39
C ALA A 221 15.02 16.06 3.27
N ASP A 222 16.08 16.59 2.65
CA ASP A 222 16.75 15.97 1.50
C ASP A 222 17.68 14.81 1.91
N ASN A 223 18.38 14.94 3.03
CA ASN A 223 19.30 13.92 3.53
C ASN A 223 18.75 13.21 4.78
N PHE A 224 18.14 13.98 5.67
CA PHE A 224 17.60 13.49 6.93
C PHE A 224 16.22 14.02 7.17
N THR A 225 15.35 13.14 7.64
CA THR A 225 14.07 13.51 8.23
C THR A 225 14.17 13.39 9.75
N PRO A 226 13.22 13.96 10.52
CA PRO A 226 13.16 13.78 11.96
C PRO A 226 13.03 12.32 12.46
N ILE A 227 12.96 11.33 11.55
CA ILE A 227 12.78 9.91 11.87
C ILE A 227 13.98 9.08 11.44
N ASP A 228 14.43 9.24 10.20
CA ASP A 228 15.55 8.49 9.62
C ASP A 228 16.13 9.27 8.44
N ARG A 229 17.20 8.74 7.83
CA ARG A 229 17.67 9.21 6.53
C ARG A 229 16.56 9.13 5.48
N THR A 230 16.54 10.12 4.60
CA THR A 230 15.46 10.29 3.61
C THR A 230 15.33 9.09 2.68
N ASP A 231 16.44 8.51 2.23
CA ASP A 231 16.49 7.30 1.41
C ASP A 231 15.86 6.08 2.11
N ARG A 232 16.21 5.86 3.38
CA ARG A 232 15.65 4.79 4.22
C ARG A 232 14.18 4.99 4.47
N LEU A 233 13.76 6.23 4.70
CA LEU A 233 12.36 6.58 4.85
C LEU A 233 11.57 6.28 3.58
N LEU A 234 12.05 6.70 2.41
CA LEU A 234 11.38 6.43 1.13
C LEU A 234 11.30 4.92 0.84
N ALA A 235 12.35 4.16 1.13
CA ALA A 235 12.35 2.71 1.02
C ALA A 235 11.32 2.07 1.98
N ARG A 236 11.21 2.57 3.21
CA ARG A 236 10.21 2.15 4.18
C ARG A 236 8.79 2.45 3.69
N LEU A 237 8.53 3.64 3.15
CA LEU A 237 7.23 4.01 2.60
C LEU A 237 6.84 3.14 1.39
N CYS A 238 7.81 2.76 0.55
CA CYS A 238 7.58 1.78 -0.52
C CYS A 238 7.19 0.41 0.03
N LYS A 239 7.89 -0.06 1.07
CA LYS A 239 7.64 -1.37 1.70
C LYS A 239 6.27 -1.43 2.38
N GLU A 240 5.89 -0.36 3.07
CA GLU A 240 4.58 -0.25 3.75
C GLU A 240 3.44 0.07 2.77
N GLY A 241 3.75 0.40 1.52
CA GLY A 241 2.77 0.56 0.44
C GLY A 241 2.14 1.95 0.35
N TYR A 242 2.75 2.97 0.97
CA TYR A 242 2.31 4.36 0.86
C TYR A 242 2.67 4.97 -0.49
N ILE A 243 3.82 4.60 -1.04
CA ILE A 243 4.31 5.06 -2.34
C ILE A 243 4.80 3.89 -3.18
N VAL A 244 4.92 4.09 -4.48
CA VAL A 244 5.49 3.14 -5.44
C VAL A 244 6.58 3.87 -6.20
N ARG A 245 7.81 3.33 -6.13
CA ARG A 245 8.93 3.75 -6.98
C ARG A 245 8.85 3.00 -8.30
N ASN A 246 8.58 3.71 -9.39
CA ASN A 246 8.62 3.21 -10.75
C ASN A 246 9.95 3.63 -11.39
N ARG A 247 10.68 2.67 -11.96
CA ARG A 247 11.93 2.90 -12.67
C ARG A 247 11.73 2.47 -14.11
N GLU A 248 11.82 3.41 -15.02
CA GLU A 248 11.67 3.20 -16.46
C GLU A 248 12.94 3.63 -17.19
N MET A 249 13.27 2.91 -18.26
CA MET A 249 14.37 3.28 -19.15
C MET A 249 13.74 3.92 -20.38
N ASP A 250 13.92 5.23 -20.54
CA ASP A 250 13.41 6.00 -21.67
C ASP A 250 14.60 6.52 -22.48
N GLY A 251 14.73 6.10 -23.74
CA GLY A 251 15.83 6.52 -24.62
C GLY A 251 17.25 6.19 -24.13
N GLY A 252 17.41 5.32 -23.12
CA GLY A 252 18.70 5.00 -22.49
C GLY A 252 18.97 5.77 -21.19
N GLU A 253 18.12 6.74 -20.82
CA GLU A 253 18.16 7.42 -19.52
C GLU A 253 17.23 6.72 -18.52
N GLU A 254 17.71 6.56 -17.29
CA GLU A 254 16.90 6.03 -16.19
C GLU A 254 15.99 7.13 -15.64
N VAL A 255 14.69 7.01 -15.88
CA VAL A 255 13.69 7.90 -15.30
C VAL A 255 13.03 7.21 -14.12
N VAL A 256 13.17 7.82 -12.95
CA VAL A 256 12.54 7.35 -11.70
C VAL A 256 11.37 8.26 -11.35
N GLU A 257 10.22 7.65 -11.13
CA GLU A 257 8.98 8.32 -10.77
C GLU A 257 8.37 7.69 -9.52
N TYR A 258 7.84 8.53 -8.63
CA TYR A 258 7.10 8.11 -7.45
C TYR A 258 5.60 8.33 -7.66
N LEU A 259 4.82 7.31 -7.33
CA LEU A 259 3.36 7.32 -7.35
C LEU A 259 2.80 7.00 -5.97
N VAL A 260 1.53 7.32 -5.74
CA VAL A 260 0.85 6.94 -4.50
C VAL A 260 0.53 5.45 -4.52
N GLY A 261 0.95 4.75 -3.47
CA GLY A 261 0.67 3.34 -3.28
C GLY A 261 -0.74 3.06 -2.75
N PRO A 262 -1.19 1.80 -2.78
CA PRO A 262 -2.57 1.45 -2.39
C PRO A 262 -2.91 1.85 -0.95
N ARG A 263 -1.97 1.72 -0.01
CA ARG A 263 -2.19 2.13 1.39
C ARG A 263 -2.34 3.63 1.51
N GLY A 264 -1.50 4.40 0.82
CA GLY A 264 -1.57 5.87 0.80
C GLY A 264 -2.89 6.38 0.23
N LYS A 265 -3.47 5.69 -0.76
CA LYS A 265 -4.80 6.02 -1.31
C LYS A 265 -5.93 5.76 -0.31
N VAL A 266 -5.81 4.74 0.54
CA VAL A 266 -6.83 4.37 1.53
C VAL A 266 -6.76 5.25 2.78
N GLU A 267 -5.56 5.50 3.32
CA GLU A 267 -5.40 6.25 4.58
C GLU A 267 -5.46 7.77 4.40
N VAL A 268 -4.84 8.29 3.34
CA VAL A 268 -4.81 9.74 3.08
C VAL A 268 -5.77 10.07 1.94
N GLY A 269 -5.54 9.49 0.76
CA GLY A 269 -6.39 9.66 -0.41
C GLY A 269 -6.57 11.12 -0.86
N VAL A 270 -7.46 11.33 -1.81
CA VAL A 270 -7.76 12.67 -2.37
C VAL A 270 -8.45 13.55 -1.32
N LEU A 271 -9.34 12.97 -0.52
CA LEU A 271 -10.07 13.69 0.53
C LEU A 271 -9.13 14.24 1.60
N GLY A 272 -8.20 13.42 2.12
CA GLY A 272 -7.23 13.85 3.14
C GLY A 272 -6.31 14.96 2.63
N VAL A 273 -5.80 14.83 1.39
CA VAL A 273 -4.97 15.89 0.78
C VAL A 273 -5.78 17.17 0.56
N SER A 274 -7.03 17.06 0.12
CA SER A 274 -7.89 18.23 -0.08
C SER A 274 -8.17 18.96 1.25
N GLY A 275 -8.45 18.22 2.33
CA GLY A 275 -8.65 18.76 3.66
C GLY A 275 -7.39 19.44 4.20
N LEU A 276 -6.22 18.80 4.04
CA LEU A 276 -4.94 19.38 4.43
C LEU A 276 -4.65 20.68 3.64
N ALA A 277 -4.86 20.66 2.32
CA ALA A 277 -4.65 21.83 1.48
C ALA A 277 -5.58 22.98 1.89
N ARG A 278 -6.86 22.69 2.16
CA ARG A 278 -7.80 23.69 2.68
C ARG A 278 -7.28 24.28 3.98
N GLU A 279 -6.89 23.45 4.94
CA GLU A 279 -6.39 23.93 6.23
C GLU A 279 -5.14 24.81 6.09
N VAL A 280 -4.12 24.34 5.37
CA VAL A 280 -2.84 25.05 5.18
C VAL A 280 -3.03 26.40 4.48
N TYR A 281 -3.95 26.46 3.51
CA TYR A 281 -4.24 27.70 2.81
C TYR A 281 -5.28 28.56 3.53
N GLY A 282 -5.87 28.11 4.65
CA GLY A 282 -6.88 28.86 5.42
C GLY A 282 -8.28 28.85 4.81
N PHE A 283 -8.66 27.75 4.15
CA PHE A 283 -9.99 27.46 3.59
C PHE A 283 -10.69 26.29 4.32
N GLY A 284 -10.15 25.81 5.45
CA GLY A 284 -10.77 24.74 6.24
C GLY A 284 -12.09 25.17 6.89
N GLU A 285 -13.02 24.24 7.05
CA GLU A 285 -14.32 24.44 7.72
C GLU A 285 -14.18 24.91 9.19
N GLY A 286 -12.97 24.84 9.75
CA GLY A 286 -12.62 25.24 11.12
C GLY A 286 -12.14 26.69 11.30
N GLY A 287 -12.21 27.56 10.29
CA GLY A 287 -11.85 28.99 10.39
C GLY A 287 -12.65 29.83 11.41
N GLY A 288 -13.47 29.19 12.26
CA GLY A 288 -14.18 29.81 13.38
C GLY A 288 -14.25 28.99 14.67
N SER A 289 -13.60 27.81 14.79
CA SER A 289 -13.65 27.03 16.04
C SER A 289 -12.29 26.97 16.73
N ASN A 290 -12.02 28.03 17.49
CA ASN A 290 -10.99 28.14 18.51
C ASN A 290 -11.00 26.91 19.45
N VAL A 291 -9.96 26.07 19.42
CA VAL A 291 -9.71 25.05 20.48
C VAL A 291 -8.68 25.50 21.51
N ASN A 292 -8.06 26.67 21.33
CA ASN A 292 -7.27 27.31 22.38
C ASN A 292 -7.67 28.78 22.47
N GLY A 293 -8.26 29.18 23.59
CA GLY A 293 -8.72 30.54 23.89
C GLY A 293 -7.59 31.56 24.02
N GLY A 294 -6.76 31.69 23.00
CA GLY A 294 -5.90 32.84 22.77
C GLY A 294 -6.58 33.77 21.77
N GLU A 295 -6.66 35.06 22.10
CA GLU A 295 -7.11 36.13 21.21
C GLU A 295 -6.20 36.21 19.98
N GLY A 296 -6.48 35.37 18.98
CA GLY A 296 -5.82 35.35 17.69
C GLY A 296 -6.69 36.05 16.66
N VAL A 297 -6.14 37.08 16.02
CA VAL A 297 -6.72 37.82 14.90
C VAL A 297 -7.33 36.86 13.88
N GLY A 298 -8.67 36.80 13.82
CA GLY A 298 -9.39 35.96 12.87
C GLY A 298 -8.97 36.30 11.44
N ALA A 299 -8.62 35.28 10.66
CA ALA A 299 -8.37 35.45 9.25
C ALA A 299 -9.62 36.07 8.60
N PRO A 300 -9.48 37.07 7.71
CA PRO A 300 -10.63 37.67 7.05
C PRO A 300 -11.40 36.58 6.30
N ALA A 301 -12.72 36.57 6.44
CA ALA A 301 -13.60 35.71 5.65
C ALA A 301 -13.27 35.93 4.17
N LYS A 302 -12.70 34.90 3.53
CA LYS A 302 -12.28 35.01 2.13
C LYS A 302 -13.50 35.18 1.25
N ARG A 303 -13.38 36.01 0.22
CA ARG A 303 -14.46 36.22 -0.74
C ARG A 303 -14.81 34.91 -1.42
N GLN A 304 -16.10 34.70 -1.67
CA GLN A 304 -16.63 33.52 -2.34
C GLN A 304 -15.86 33.17 -3.63
N GLU A 305 -15.52 34.19 -4.42
CA GLU A 305 -14.73 34.07 -5.65
C GLU A 305 -13.32 33.48 -5.41
N GLU A 306 -12.67 33.83 -4.30
CA GLU A 306 -11.34 33.33 -3.94
C GLU A 306 -11.39 31.86 -3.52
N VAL A 307 -12.47 31.46 -2.83
CA VAL A 307 -12.75 30.07 -2.46
C VAL A 307 -12.99 29.22 -3.71
N GLU A 308 -13.81 29.70 -4.64
CA GLU A 308 -14.12 28.99 -5.89
C GLU A 308 -12.89 28.84 -6.79
N ALA A 309 -12.08 29.90 -6.92
CA ALA A 309 -10.83 29.85 -7.67
C ALA A 309 -9.85 28.85 -7.06
N PHE A 310 -9.76 28.79 -5.73
CA PHE A 310 -8.94 27.82 -5.02
C PHE A 310 -9.42 26.38 -5.26
N GLU A 311 -10.71 26.09 -5.08
CA GLU A 311 -11.28 24.76 -5.31
C GLU A 311 -11.09 24.29 -6.76
N LYS A 312 -11.27 25.19 -7.74
CA LYS A 312 -11.03 24.87 -9.16
C LYS A 312 -9.57 24.49 -9.43
N ARG A 313 -8.62 25.18 -8.79
CA ARG A 313 -7.19 24.84 -8.88
C ARG A 313 -6.87 23.53 -8.18
N LEU A 314 -7.43 23.30 -7.00
CA LEU A 314 -7.23 22.09 -6.21
C LEU A 314 -7.75 20.85 -6.94
N LYS A 315 -8.98 20.89 -7.47
CA LYS A 315 -9.56 19.81 -8.29
C LYS A 315 -8.67 19.47 -9.48
N ARG A 316 -8.18 20.50 -10.21
CA ARG A 316 -7.27 20.32 -11.34
C ARG A 316 -5.96 19.64 -10.93
N SER A 317 -5.35 20.10 -9.84
CA SER A 317 -4.09 19.53 -9.32
C SER A 317 -4.26 18.08 -8.85
N LEU A 318 -5.40 17.73 -8.27
CA LEU A 318 -5.72 16.37 -7.82
C LEU A 318 -6.17 15.44 -8.96
N GLY A 319 -6.27 15.94 -10.19
CA GLY A 319 -6.74 15.16 -11.34
C GLY A 319 -8.22 14.78 -11.26
N ILE A 320 -9.00 15.43 -10.39
CA ILE A 320 -10.46 15.22 -10.29
C ILE A 320 -11.07 15.89 -11.51
N THR A 321 -11.31 15.12 -12.56
CA THR A 321 -12.06 15.58 -13.72
C THR A 321 -13.53 15.63 -13.32
N GLU A 322 -14.17 16.79 -13.39
CA GLU A 322 -15.64 16.85 -13.33
C GLU A 322 -16.19 15.98 -14.48
N PRO A 323 -17.24 15.17 -14.25
CA PRO A 323 -17.90 14.50 -15.35
C PRO A 323 -18.34 15.58 -16.34
N LEU A 324 -17.85 15.48 -17.58
CA LEU A 324 -18.26 16.35 -18.66
C LEU A 324 -19.78 16.34 -18.72
N HIS A 325 -20.39 17.48 -18.41
CA HIS A 325 -21.81 17.73 -18.63
C HIS A 325 -22.02 17.84 -20.14
N PHE A 326 -22.13 16.69 -20.81
CA PHE A 326 -22.70 16.60 -22.15
C PHE A 326 -24.21 16.68 -22.00
N GLY A 327 -24.79 17.83 -22.34
CA GLY A 327 -26.23 18.01 -22.33
C GLY A 327 -26.69 19.45 -22.12
N ARG A 328 -26.09 20.41 -22.84
CA ARG A 328 -26.82 21.60 -23.22
C ARG A 328 -27.87 21.13 -24.23
N GLU A 329 -29.10 20.93 -23.80
CA GLU A 329 -30.24 20.91 -24.73
C GLU A 329 -30.28 22.28 -25.39
N GLU A 330 -29.67 22.36 -26.57
CA GLU A 330 -29.90 23.44 -27.50
C GLU A 330 -31.36 23.33 -27.94
N GLY A 331 -32.11 24.38 -27.62
CA GLY A 331 -33.47 24.56 -28.09
C GLY A 331 -33.52 24.52 -29.60
N TYR A 332 -34.36 23.63 -30.12
CA TYR A 332 -34.94 23.80 -31.44
C TYR A 332 -36.14 24.73 -31.30
N GLY A 333 -35.98 25.94 -31.81
CA GLY A 333 -37.07 26.83 -32.16
C GLY A 333 -37.74 26.41 -33.47
N ASP A 334 -38.94 26.97 -33.65
CA ASP A 334 -39.74 27.11 -34.86
C ASP A 334 -40.23 25.85 -35.59
N GLY A 335 -41.49 25.55 -35.32
CA GLY A 335 -42.40 24.92 -36.26
C GLY A 335 -43.69 25.74 -36.34
N ASP A 336 -43.59 26.97 -36.83
CA ASP A 336 -44.75 27.72 -37.34
C ASP A 336 -45.30 26.99 -38.57
N GLY A 337 -46.57 26.61 -38.51
CA GLY A 337 -47.29 25.94 -39.59
C GLY A 337 -48.77 26.26 -39.49
N ASP A 338 -49.13 27.51 -39.81
CA ASP A 338 -50.50 27.95 -40.03
C ASP A 338 -50.78 28.11 -41.54
N GLY A 339 -51.91 27.56 -41.99
CA GLY A 339 -52.77 28.19 -42.99
C GLY A 339 -52.64 27.81 -44.48
N GLY A 340 -53.71 27.19 -45.03
CA GLY A 340 -54.14 27.28 -46.44
C GLY A 340 -54.53 25.93 -47.06
N SER A 341 -55.78 25.45 -47.04
CA SER A 341 -57.01 25.89 -47.74
C SER A 341 -57.34 25.04 -48.98
N GLU A 342 -58.56 24.49 -48.99
CA GLU A 342 -59.45 24.15 -50.12
C GLU A 342 -59.04 23.06 -51.15
N ALA A 343 -59.76 21.94 -51.11
CA ALA A 343 -60.77 21.56 -52.13
C ALA A 343 -61.66 20.42 -51.63
#